data_AF-A0A6N3FLV4-F1
#
_entry.id   AF-A0A6N3FLV4-F1
#
_cell.length_a   1.000
_cell.length_b   1.000
_cell.length_c   1.000
_cell.angle_alpha   90.00
_cell.angle_beta   90.00
_cell.angle_gamma   90.00
#
_symmetry.space_group_name_H-M   'P 1'
#
loop_
_entity.id
_entity.type
_entity.pdbx_description
1 polymer ?
#
loop_
_entity_poly.entity_id
_entity_poly.type
_entity_poly.pdbx_seq_one_letter_code
_entity_poly.pdbx_strand_id
1 'polypeptide(L)'
;MPCLPNLGSKAPDFTVNTTFGPINLSDYCGKWVVLFSHPGDFTPVCTTEFICFAKYYNEFKKRNTQLIGLSVDSNASHLAWVYNICQLTGIEIPFPIIDDSNKTIAKLYGMISKDMSETSTVRAVYIIDDKQILRTILYYPMTTGRNIFEILRIIDALQKSDCDNVVTPANWLPGNSVIAKPPKTYKELKNTMKNCDKKYSCLDWYLCFINQENRQNMPEYIDKSNDAKYIYPKQKSINKPNSKRNEIQKYKTVNPNCPNLNPIVFQYVLGNPENLDPTYLDAAIYAFVEIDDDGNLSVPSPRYLNQMLALKDVKPSLKIIAAIGGWGADGFSDAALTPTSRYNFARNVNQLVNDYGLDGIDIDWEYPGSGASGIKARPEDKENFTLLLTALRDVLGEDKWISVAGTGDTGYINRSAEIDKIAPIITYFNLMSYDFTAGETGDRGKKHQANLFDSNLSLSGYSVDSMVTNLINAGMPSRKINLGVPFYGRLGATNTKSYDELRANYINKNGYTYNFDNKALVPYLVKDGDFAMSFDNDLSIFLKAKYVLQNCLGGIFSWTSTYDQANILGRAMYLAINDTNNFEDELADIYGSVPDLPEGNVQKNI
;
A
#
# COMPACT_ATOMS: atom_id res chain seq x y z
N MET A 1 -24.88 21.79 -28.68
CA MET A 1 -24.03 21.53 -27.49
C MET A 1 -24.48 22.46 -26.38
N PRO A 2 -24.55 22.01 -25.12
CA PRO A 2 -24.60 22.93 -23.99
C PRO A 2 -23.42 23.92 -24.12
N CYS A 3 -23.68 25.21 -23.91
CA CYS A 3 -22.64 26.23 -24.01
C CYS A 3 -21.78 26.15 -22.74
N LEU A 4 -20.75 25.28 -22.77
CA LEU A 4 -19.81 25.17 -21.67
C LEU A 4 -19.05 26.50 -21.51
N PRO A 5 -18.76 26.94 -20.27
CA PRO A 5 -17.87 28.07 -20.05
C PRO A 5 -16.50 27.80 -20.69
N ASN A 6 -15.88 28.86 -21.22
CA ASN A 6 -14.64 28.70 -21.97
C ASN A 6 -13.46 28.45 -21.03
N LEU A 7 -12.65 27.44 -21.33
CA LEU A 7 -11.44 27.12 -20.57
C LEU A 7 -10.47 28.32 -20.62
N GLY A 8 -9.93 28.71 -19.46
CA GLY A 8 -9.03 29.87 -19.33
C GLY A 8 -9.74 31.22 -19.22
N SER A 9 -11.07 31.26 -19.24
CA SER A 9 -11.86 32.47 -18.95
C SER A 9 -12.28 32.53 -17.47
N LYS A 10 -12.71 33.72 -17.02
CA LYS A 10 -13.27 33.87 -15.67
C LYS A 10 -14.53 33.02 -15.54
N ALA A 11 -14.61 32.21 -14.50
CA ALA A 11 -15.74 31.34 -14.22
C ALA A 11 -17.02 32.20 -14.06
N PRO A 12 -18.17 31.80 -14.66
CA PRO A 12 -19.42 32.50 -14.48
C PRO A 12 -19.83 32.57 -13.00
N ASP A 13 -19.99 33.79 -12.50
CA ASP A 13 -20.35 34.01 -11.10
C ASP A 13 -21.83 33.66 -10.85
N PHE A 14 -22.16 33.32 -9.60
CA PHE A 14 -23.52 33.03 -9.18
C PHE A 14 -23.71 33.29 -7.68
N THR A 15 -24.95 33.57 -7.30
CA THR A 15 -25.42 33.66 -5.91
C THR A 15 -26.50 32.62 -5.71
N VAL A 16 -26.35 31.74 -4.71
CA VAL A 16 -27.28 30.61 -4.52
C VAL A 16 -27.35 30.13 -3.07
N ASN A 17 -28.46 29.51 -2.71
CA ASN A 17 -28.60 28.79 -1.44
C ASN A 17 -27.95 27.41 -1.52
N THR A 18 -27.36 27.00 -0.40
CA THR A 18 -26.76 25.67 -0.24
C THR A 18 -27.18 25.05 1.09
N THR A 19 -26.78 23.80 1.31
CA THR A 19 -26.90 23.14 2.61
C THR A 19 -26.21 23.90 3.75
N PHE A 20 -25.25 24.79 3.46
CA PHE A 20 -24.52 25.61 4.45
C PHE A 20 -25.00 27.07 4.48
N GLY A 21 -26.10 27.38 3.79
CA GLY A 21 -26.62 28.75 3.64
C GLY A 21 -26.25 29.39 2.29
N PRO A 22 -26.56 30.69 2.11
CA PRO A 22 -26.29 31.41 0.86
C PRO A 22 -24.79 31.62 0.65
N ILE A 23 -24.32 31.40 -0.59
CA ILE A 23 -22.95 31.67 -1.01
C ILE A 23 -22.92 32.42 -2.35
N ASN A 24 -21.82 33.13 -2.61
CA ASN A 24 -21.44 33.56 -3.95
C ASN A 24 -20.18 32.82 -4.39
N LEU A 25 -20.05 32.49 -5.68
CA LEU A 25 -18.80 31.92 -6.17
C LEU A 25 -17.62 32.88 -5.96
N SER A 26 -17.86 34.18 -6.12
CA SER A 26 -16.88 35.24 -5.84
C SER A 26 -16.31 35.25 -4.43
N ASP A 27 -17.02 34.69 -3.44
CA ASP A 27 -16.56 34.61 -2.04
C ASP A 27 -15.36 33.69 -1.87
N TYR A 28 -15.08 32.85 -2.87
CA TYR A 28 -13.96 31.92 -2.92
C TYR A 28 -12.72 32.51 -3.62
N CYS A 29 -12.71 33.80 -3.97
CA CYS A 29 -11.51 34.46 -4.48
C CYS A 29 -10.32 34.27 -3.51
N GLY A 30 -9.14 33.94 -4.04
CA GLY A 30 -7.96 33.55 -3.25
C GLY A 30 -7.92 32.06 -2.86
N LYS A 31 -8.95 31.27 -3.23
CA LYS A 31 -8.99 29.81 -3.05
C LYS A 31 -9.31 29.12 -4.37
N TRP A 32 -8.83 27.90 -4.52
CA TRP A 32 -9.26 27.04 -5.61
C TRP A 32 -10.64 26.46 -5.29
N VAL A 33 -11.44 26.19 -6.32
CA VAL A 33 -12.79 25.61 -6.18
C VAL A 33 -12.93 24.43 -7.14
N VAL A 34 -13.38 23.30 -6.61
CA VAL A 34 -13.91 22.18 -7.39
C VAL A 34 -15.43 22.27 -7.29
N LEU A 35 -16.04 22.81 -8.34
CA LEU A 35 -17.48 22.81 -8.52
C LEU A 35 -17.86 21.54 -9.28
N PHE A 36 -18.72 20.71 -8.72
CA PHE A 36 -19.07 19.44 -9.33
C PHE A 36 -20.55 19.12 -9.23
N SER A 37 -21.12 18.54 -10.29
CA SER A 37 -22.53 18.17 -10.32
C SER A 37 -22.76 16.68 -10.12
N HIS A 38 -23.92 16.29 -9.60
CA HIS A 38 -24.35 14.90 -9.50
C HIS A 38 -25.79 14.74 -10.01
N PRO A 39 -26.11 13.63 -10.70
CA PRO A 39 -27.44 13.39 -11.28
C PRO A 39 -28.64 13.48 -10.34
N GLY A 40 -28.46 13.15 -9.07
CA GLY A 40 -29.52 13.23 -8.09
C GLY A 40 -29.16 12.60 -6.75
N ASP A 41 -29.82 13.09 -5.70
CA ASP A 41 -29.76 12.54 -4.35
C ASP A 41 -30.34 11.12 -4.28
N PHE A 42 -30.01 10.37 -3.22
CA PHE A 42 -30.49 9.00 -3.00
C PHE A 42 -30.20 8.02 -4.15
N THR A 43 -29.16 8.28 -4.95
CA THR A 43 -28.71 7.38 -6.01
C THR A 43 -27.37 6.71 -5.65
N PRO A 44 -27.12 5.47 -6.10
CA PRO A 44 -25.98 4.67 -5.64
C PRO A 44 -24.63 5.30 -5.99
N VAL A 45 -24.43 5.68 -7.26
CA VAL A 45 -23.14 6.24 -7.71
C VAL A 45 -22.88 7.62 -7.11
N CYS A 46 -23.90 8.48 -6.96
CA CYS A 46 -23.72 9.78 -6.31
C CYS A 46 -23.35 9.62 -4.83
N THR A 47 -23.96 8.63 -4.16
CA THR A 47 -23.65 8.33 -2.75
C THR A 47 -22.20 7.89 -2.57
N THR A 48 -21.69 6.99 -3.42
CA THR A 48 -20.29 6.57 -3.33
C THR A 48 -19.32 7.70 -3.63
N GLU A 49 -19.63 8.58 -4.59
CA GLU A 49 -18.79 9.74 -4.89
C GLU A 49 -18.75 10.76 -3.76
N PHE A 50 -19.88 11.10 -3.15
CA PHE A 50 -19.92 12.05 -2.02
C PHE A 50 -19.17 11.52 -0.81
N ILE A 51 -19.30 10.23 -0.50
CA ILE A 51 -18.51 9.57 0.54
C ILE A 51 -17.01 9.68 0.22
N CYS A 52 -16.62 9.46 -1.04
CA CYS A 52 -15.22 9.57 -1.46
C CYS A 52 -14.70 11.01 -1.33
N PHE A 53 -15.44 12.01 -1.83
CA PHE A 53 -15.10 13.43 -1.65
C PHE A 53 -14.99 13.82 -0.18
N ALA A 54 -15.87 13.31 0.69
CA ALA A 54 -15.82 13.57 2.13
C ALA A 54 -14.57 12.98 2.77
N LYS A 55 -14.23 11.72 2.47
CA LYS A 55 -13.01 11.06 2.96
C LYS A 55 -11.74 11.80 2.56
N TYR A 56 -11.67 12.30 1.33
CA TYR A 56 -10.51 13.04 0.82
C TYR A 56 -10.62 14.56 1.00
N TYR A 57 -11.63 15.07 1.73
CA TYR A 57 -11.86 16.49 1.88
C TYR A 57 -10.64 17.25 2.42
N ASN A 58 -9.93 16.65 3.39
CA ASN A 58 -8.71 17.23 3.95
C ASN A 58 -7.57 17.36 2.93
N GLU A 59 -7.51 16.49 1.91
CA GLU A 59 -6.53 16.61 0.83
C GLU A 59 -6.81 17.81 -0.09
N PHE A 60 -8.08 18.14 -0.33
CA PHE A 60 -8.46 19.38 -1.02
C PHE A 60 -8.12 20.60 -0.17
N LYS A 61 -8.41 20.58 1.13
CA LYS A 61 -8.06 21.69 2.04
C LYS A 61 -6.56 21.96 2.08
N LYS A 62 -5.72 20.92 2.13
CA LYS A 62 -4.25 21.05 2.10
C LYS A 62 -3.74 21.80 0.86
N ARG A 63 -4.50 21.76 -0.24
CA ARG A 63 -4.19 22.43 -1.51
C ARG A 63 -4.85 23.81 -1.65
N ASN A 64 -5.40 24.36 -0.55
CA ASN A 64 -6.21 25.57 -0.57
C ASN A 64 -7.41 25.46 -1.54
N THR A 65 -8.01 24.27 -1.64
CA THR A 65 -9.11 23.97 -2.56
C THR A 65 -10.41 23.68 -1.79
N GLN A 66 -11.50 24.29 -2.21
CA GLN A 66 -12.84 24.09 -1.67
C GLN A 66 -13.67 23.20 -2.60
N LEU A 67 -14.51 22.35 -2.02
CA LEU A 67 -15.47 21.53 -2.74
C LEU A 67 -16.84 22.20 -2.71
N ILE A 68 -17.56 22.19 -3.83
CA ILE A 68 -18.96 22.63 -3.92
C ILE A 68 -19.72 21.63 -4.81
N GLY A 69 -20.66 20.91 -4.21
CA GLY A 69 -21.55 20.00 -4.93
C GLY A 69 -22.76 20.74 -5.52
N LEU A 70 -23.39 20.17 -6.55
CA LEU A 70 -24.59 20.72 -7.19
C LEU A 70 -25.48 19.59 -7.72
N SER A 71 -26.77 19.66 -7.39
CA SER A 71 -27.83 18.94 -8.10
C SER A 71 -29.03 19.87 -8.33
N VAL A 72 -29.95 19.42 -9.18
CA VAL A 72 -31.24 20.07 -9.43
C VAL A 72 -32.32 19.61 -8.44
N ASP A 73 -31.96 18.82 -7.44
CA ASP A 73 -32.83 18.53 -6.31
C ASP A 73 -32.93 19.74 -5.37
N SER A 74 -33.95 19.74 -4.50
CA SER A 74 -34.16 20.81 -3.53
C SER A 74 -33.21 20.71 -2.33
N ASN A 75 -32.96 21.83 -1.63
CA ASN A 75 -32.16 21.83 -0.40
C ASN A 75 -32.70 20.87 0.67
N ALA A 76 -34.03 20.70 0.76
CA ALA A 76 -34.64 19.75 1.69
C ALA A 76 -34.24 18.30 1.37
N SER A 77 -34.14 17.94 0.08
CA SER A 77 -33.63 16.64 -0.38
C SER A 77 -32.16 16.47 -0.01
N HIS A 78 -31.33 17.48 -0.29
CA HIS A 78 -29.90 17.42 0.04
C HIS A 78 -29.68 17.18 1.53
N LEU A 79 -30.37 17.93 2.41
CA LEU A 79 -30.26 17.77 3.85
C LEU A 79 -30.70 16.38 4.32
N ALA A 80 -31.82 15.86 3.80
CA ALA A 80 -32.28 14.52 4.12
C ALA A 80 -31.28 13.46 3.66
N TRP A 81 -30.69 13.64 2.48
CA TRP A 81 -29.74 12.69 1.90
C TRP A 81 -28.39 12.68 2.62
N VAL A 82 -27.79 13.84 2.91
CA VAL A 82 -26.52 13.88 3.67
C VAL A 82 -26.69 13.39 5.09
N TYR A 83 -27.85 13.66 5.72
CA TYR A 83 -28.18 13.08 7.02
C TYR A 83 -28.29 11.55 6.93
N ASN A 84 -28.95 11.03 5.89
CA ASN A 84 -29.04 9.59 5.66
C ASN A 84 -27.66 8.93 5.44
N ILE A 85 -26.77 9.56 4.67
CA ILE A 85 -25.37 9.09 4.51
C ILE A 85 -24.68 9.01 5.86
N CYS A 86 -24.78 10.07 6.67
CA CYS A 86 -24.17 10.11 8.00
C CYS A 86 -24.71 9.01 8.92
N GLN A 87 -26.03 8.79 8.93
CA GLN A 87 -26.64 7.74 9.76
C GLN A 87 -26.23 6.33 9.33
N LEU A 88 -26.06 6.09 8.03
CA LEU A 88 -25.71 4.76 7.50
C LEU A 88 -24.20 4.46 7.58
N THR A 89 -23.36 5.48 7.46
CA THR A 89 -21.91 5.30 7.26
C THR A 89 -21.03 5.94 8.32
N GLY A 90 -21.59 6.79 9.19
CA GLY A 90 -20.84 7.63 10.13
C GLY A 90 -20.10 8.80 9.47
N ILE A 91 -20.18 8.98 8.15
CA ILE A 91 -19.45 10.01 7.41
C ILE A 91 -20.33 11.24 7.23
N GLU A 92 -19.87 12.36 7.76
CA GLU A 92 -20.46 13.69 7.49
C GLU A 92 -19.96 14.24 6.16
N ILE A 93 -20.82 14.98 5.44
CA ILE A 93 -20.45 15.67 4.19
C ILE A 93 -19.97 17.10 4.55
N PRO A 94 -18.67 17.40 4.44
CA PRO A 94 -18.09 18.62 5.03
C PRO A 94 -18.08 19.82 4.07
N PHE A 95 -18.88 19.79 3.00
CA PHE A 95 -18.90 20.81 1.96
C PHE A 95 -20.34 21.11 1.50
N PRO A 96 -20.61 22.33 0.99
CA PRO A 96 -21.95 22.74 0.58
C PRO A 96 -22.43 22.00 -0.67
N ILE A 97 -23.73 21.76 -0.73
CA ILE A 97 -24.46 21.32 -1.92
C ILE A 97 -25.42 22.43 -2.35
N ILE A 98 -25.28 22.88 -3.60
CA ILE A 98 -26.13 23.90 -4.22
C ILE A 98 -27.52 23.34 -4.51
N ASP A 99 -28.55 24.05 -4.05
CA ASP A 99 -29.94 23.89 -4.52
C ASP A 99 -30.09 24.61 -5.87
N ASP A 100 -29.97 23.86 -6.96
CA ASP A 100 -30.20 24.36 -8.32
C ASP A 100 -31.53 23.83 -8.88
N SER A 101 -32.58 23.78 -8.05
CA SER A 101 -33.91 23.30 -8.46
C SER A 101 -34.52 24.04 -9.66
N ASN A 102 -34.10 25.29 -9.92
CA ASN A 102 -34.50 26.06 -11.10
C ASN A 102 -33.58 25.86 -12.32
N LYS A 103 -32.52 25.06 -12.19
CA LYS A 103 -31.54 24.68 -13.22
C LYS A 103 -30.71 25.85 -13.76
N THR A 104 -30.61 26.95 -13.02
CA THR A 104 -29.94 28.17 -13.50
C THR A 104 -28.44 27.94 -13.62
N ILE A 105 -27.82 27.39 -12.58
CA ILE A 105 -26.37 27.19 -12.54
C ILE A 105 -25.97 25.99 -13.40
N ALA A 106 -26.77 24.92 -13.40
CA ALA A 106 -26.55 23.77 -14.26
C ALA A 106 -26.61 24.15 -15.74
N LYS A 107 -27.50 25.07 -16.14
CA LYS A 107 -27.50 25.63 -17.51
C LYS A 107 -26.30 26.55 -17.75
N LEU A 108 -25.99 27.42 -16.79
CA LEU A 108 -24.86 28.36 -16.87
C LEU A 108 -23.52 27.66 -17.09
N TYR A 109 -23.32 26.51 -16.46
CA TYR A 109 -22.12 25.70 -16.59
C TYR A 109 -22.23 24.60 -17.65
N GLY A 110 -23.40 24.38 -18.26
CA GLY A 110 -23.61 23.32 -19.26
C GLY A 110 -23.64 21.89 -18.69
N MET A 111 -24.05 21.74 -17.43
CA MET A 111 -24.18 20.48 -16.70
C MET A 111 -25.45 19.67 -17.08
N ILE A 112 -26.31 20.18 -17.98
CA ILE A 112 -27.47 19.47 -18.51
C ILE A 112 -27.19 19.06 -19.96
N SER A 113 -27.21 17.76 -20.22
CA SER A 113 -27.11 17.18 -21.57
C SER A 113 -28.45 16.62 -21.98
N LYS A 114 -29.15 17.29 -22.91
CA LYS A 114 -30.52 16.93 -23.33
C LYS A 114 -30.65 15.50 -23.83
N ASP A 115 -29.63 14.99 -24.52
CA ASP A 115 -29.62 13.62 -25.05
C ASP A 115 -29.48 12.55 -23.95
N MET A 116 -29.08 12.95 -22.73
CA MET A 116 -28.99 12.08 -21.56
C MET A 116 -30.17 12.26 -20.62
N SER A 117 -30.48 13.52 -20.27
CA SER A 117 -31.58 13.87 -19.39
C SER A 117 -31.90 15.37 -19.48
N GLU A 118 -33.19 15.70 -19.53
CA GLU A 118 -33.65 17.09 -19.37
C GLU A 118 -33.97 17.45 -17.92
N THR A 119 -34.07 16.44 -17.05
CA THR A 119 -34.53 16.58 -15.66
C THR A 119 -33.42 16.48 -14.63
N SER A 120 -32.24 15.97 -15.00
CA SER A 120 -31.09 15.75 -14.13
C SER A 120 -29.82 16.33 -14.74
N THR A 121 -28.83 16.64 -13.92
CA THR A 121 -27.49 16.97 -14.44
C THR A 121 -26.77 15.70 -14.89
N VAL A 122 -25.83 15.84 -15.82
CA VAL A 122 -24.76 14.85 -15.98
C VAL A 122 -23.68 15.08 -14.90
N ARG A 123 -22.68 14.21 -14.85
CA ARG A 123 -21.55 14.34 -13.93
C ARG A 123 -20.50 15.25 -14.55
N ALA A 124 -20.35 16.45 -14.02
CA ALA A 124 -19.33 17.39 -14.46
C ALA A 124 -18.47 17.85 -13.28
N VAL A 125 -17.22 18.22 -13.56
CA VAL A 125 -16.28 18.80 -12.60
C VAL A 125 -15.62 20.01 -13.24
N TYR A 126 -15.62 21.13 -12.54
CA TYR A 126 -14.97 22.38 -12.92
C TYR A 126 -13.94 22.71 -11.86
N ILE A 127 -12.66 22.79 -12.25
CA ILE A 127 -11.58 23.25 -11.38
C ILE A 127 -11.33 24.72 -11.70
N ILE A 128 -11.59 25.58 -10.73
CA ILE A 128 -11.50 27.03 -10.81
C ILE A 128 -10.36 27.47 -9.89
N ASP A 129 -9.45 28.31 -10.38
CA ASP A 129 -8.30 28.76 -9.59
C ASP A 129 -8.62 29.92 -8.63
N ASP A 130 -7.60 30.31 -7.86
CA ASP A 130 -7.63 31.40 -6.89
C ASP A 130 -7.98 32.78 -7.50
N LYS A 131 -7.81 32.94 -8.81
CA LYS A 131 -8.18 34.14 -9.57
C LYS A 131 -9.54 34.02 -10.25
N GLN A 132 -10.30 32.98 -9.90
CA GLN A 132 -11.61 32.68 -10.47
C GLN A 132 -11.55 32.33 -11.96
N ILE A 133 -10.42 31.81 -12.45
CA ILE A 133 -10.27 31.34 -13.83
C ILE A 133 -10.61 29.86 -13.90
N LEU A 134 -11.40 29.46 -14.89
CA LEU A 134 -11.71 28.05 -15.13
C LEU A 134 -10.52 27.33 -15.76
N ARG A 135 -9.97 26.32 -15.08
CA ARG A 135 -8.72 25.63 -15.45
C ARG A 135 -8.89 24.22 -15.96
N THR A 136 -9.99 23.54 -15.63
CA THR A 136 -10.29 22.21 -16.14
C THR A 136 -11.79 21.95 -16.12
N ILE A 137 -12.26 21.22 -17.14
CA ILE A 137 -13.61 20.66 -17.20
C ILE A 137 -13.47 19.15 -17.42
N LEU A 138 -14.04 18.35 -16.52
CA LEU A 138 -14.25 16.92 -16.74
C LEU A 138 -15.74 16.66 -16.93
N TYR A 139 -16.10 15.88 -17.94
CA TYR A 139 -17.49 15.66 -18.33
C TYR A 139 -17.75 14.16 -18.53
N TYR A 140 -18.66 13.60 -17.75
CA TYR A 140 -18.93 12.16 -17.66
C TYR A 140 -20.42 11.86 -17.90
N PRO A 141 -20.76 10.67 -18.43
CA PRO A 141 -22.14 10.19 -18.43
C PRO A 141 -22.63 9.94 -16.99
N MET A 142 -23.94 9.89 -16.80
CA MET A 142 -24.57 9.66 -15.49
C MET A 142 -24.18 8.30 -14.88
N THR A 143 -23.76 7.34 -15.70
CA THR A 143 -23.44 5.94 -15.32
C THR A 143 -22.05 5.75 -14.74
N THR A 144 -21.13 6.72 -14.90
CA THR A 144 -19.71 6.52 -14.58
C THR A 144 -19.28 7.41 -13.42
N GLY A 145 -18.84 6.80 -12.31
CA GLY A 145 -18.28 7.53 -11.18
C GLY A 145 -16.93 8.20 -11.51
N ARG A 146 -16.67 9.35 -10.88
CA ARG A 146 -15.44 10.13 -11.03
C ARG A 146 -14.30 9.49 -10.25
N ASN A 147 -13.08 9.66 -10.77
CA ASN A 147 -11.86 9.33 -10.05
C ASN A 147 -11.39 10.55 -9.23
N ILE A 148 -11.50 10.48 -7.90
CA ILE A 148 -11.15 11.60 -6.99
C ILE A 148 -9.64 11.87 -7.02
N PHE A 149 -8.81 10.83 -7.20
CA PHE A 149 -7.35 10.99 -7.33
C PHE A 149 -6.97 11.74 -8.59
N GLU A 150 -7.72 11.57 -9.69
CA GLU A 150 -7.47 12.34 -10.91
C GLU A 150 -7.77 13.83 -10.68
N ILE A 151 -8.84 14.16 -9.95
CA ILE A 151 -9.15 15.56 -9.61
C ILE A 151 -8.03 16.17 -8.74
N LEU A 152 -7.56 15.45 -7.72
CA LEU A 152 -6.43 15.88 -6.88
C LEU A 152 -5.15 16.06 -7.70
N ARG A 153 -4.83 15.10 -8.58
CA ARG A 153 -3.66 15.15 -9.46
C ARG A 153 -3.71 16.36 -10.39
N ILE A 154 -4.87 16.66 -10.97
CA ILE A 154 -5.04 17.84 -11.84
C ILE A 154 -4.79 19.12 -11.05
N ILE A 155 -5.33 19.25 -9.84
CA ILE A 155 -5.07 20.41 -8.96
C ILE A 155 -3.57 20.55 -8.71
N ASP A 156 -2.89 19.46 -8.33
CA ASP A 156 -1.45 19.47 -8.08
C ASP A 156 -0.65 19.89 -9.32
N ALA A 157 -1.03 19.36 -10.49
CA ALA A 157 -0.36 19.68 -11.75
C ALA A 157 -0.54 21.15 -12.15
N LEU A 158 -1.76 21.69 -11.99
CA LEU A 158 -2.08 23.08 -12.28
C LEU A 158 -1.34 24.02 -11.33
N GLN A 159 -1.39 23.76 -10.02
CA GLN A 159 -0.69 24.55 -9.01
C GLN A 159 0.83 24.51 -9.21
N LYS A 160 1.39 23.33 -9.54
CA LYS A 160 2.82 23.18 -9.83
C LYS A 160 3.23 23.94 -11.08
N SER A 161 2.46 23.83 -12.16
CA SER A 161 2.67 24.56 -13.41
C SER A 161 2.69 26.07 -13.18
N ASP A 162 1.78 26.59 -12.35
CA ASP A 162 1.67 28.01 -12.05
C ASP A 162 2.80 28.50 -11.14
N CYS A 163 3.09 27.76 -10.07
CA CYS A 163 4.11 28.13 -9.07
C CYS A 163 5.52 28.14 -9.67
N ASP A 164 5.86 27.10 -10.43
CA ASP A 164 7.23 26.90 -10.90
C ASP A 164 7.44 27.38 -12.35
N ASN A 165 6.36 27.81 -13.01
CA ASN A 165 6.36 28.19 -14.43
C ASN A 165 6.87 27.05 -15.35
N VAL A 166 6.41 25.83 -15.08
CA VAL A 166 6.79 24.58 -15.77
C VAL A 166 5.61 23.96 -16.50
N VAL A 167 5.82 22.84 -17.19
CA VAL A 167 4.74 21.97 -17.69
C VAL A 167 4.89 20.57 -17.10
N THR A 168 3.77 19.92 -16.81
CA THR A 168 3.77 18.56 -16.24
C THR A 168 3.60 17.52 -17.35
N PRO A 169 4.43 16.46 -17.41
CA PRO A 169 4.26 15.37 -18.37
C PRO A 169 2.93 14.61 -18.21
N ALA A 170 2.63 13.73 -19.16
CA ALA A 170 1.55 12.77 -19.01
C ALA A 170 1.71 11.94 -17.73
N ASN A 171 0.59 11.64 -17.06
CA ASN A 171 0.55 10.89 -15.80
C ASN A 171 1.43 11.48 -14.67
N TRP A 172 1.75 12.77 -14.73
CA TRP A 172 2.56 13.41 -13.70
C TRP A 172 1.85 13.39 -12.33
N LEU A 173 2.61 13.02 -11.31
CA LEU A 173 2.25 13.05 -9.89
C LEU A 173 3.25 13.95 -9.13
N PRO A 174 2.84 14.54 -7.99
CA PRO A 174 3.76 15.27 -7.11
C PRO A 174 5.02 14.47 -6.81
N GLY A 175 6.18 15.09 -7.01
CA GLY A 175 7.50 14.46 -6.84
C GLY A 175 8.18 14.09 -8.16
N ASN A 176 7.42 13.78 -9.21
CA ASN A 176 7.96 13.46 -10.53
C ASN A 176 8.62 14.66 -11.21
N SER A 177 9.55 14.39 -12.12
CA SER A 177 10.20 15.43 -12.92
C SER A 177 9.18 16.21 -13.75
N VAL A 178 9.34 17.52 -13.78
CA VAL A 178 8.56 18.45 -14.62
C VAL A 178 9.36 18.80 -15.87
N ILE A 179 8.68 19.27 -16.90
CA ILE A 179 9.27 19.67 -18.17
C ILE A 179 9.37 21.21 -18.21
N ALA A 180 10.46 21.74 -18.74
CA ALA A 180 10.59 23.15 -19.05
C ALA A 180 9.63 23.58 -20.16
N LYS A 181 9.13 24.82 -20.13
CA LYS A 181 8.31 25.34 -21.23
C LYS A 181 9.10 25.31 -22.55
N PRO A 182 8.49 24.89 -23.66
CA PRO A 182 9.18 24.84 -24.94
C PRO A 182 9.58 26.27 -25.37
N PRO A 183 10.78 26.45 -25.94
CA PRO A 183 11.23 27.75 -26.41
C PRO A 183 10.32 28.26 -27.53
N LYS A 184 9.93 29.54 -27.46
CA LYS A 184 9.07 30.18 -28.47
C LYS A 184 9.86 30.89 -29.57
N THR A 185 11.13 31.17 -29.32
CA THR A 185 12.02 31.85 -30.27
C THR A 185 13.29 31.05 -30.50
N TYR A 186 13.93 31.24 -31.66
CA TYR A 186 15.22 30.58 -31.96
C TYR A 186 16.33 30.97 -30.96
N LYS A 187 16.26 32.18 -30.40
CA LYS A 187 17.15 32.62 -29.32
C LYS A 187 16.95 31.82 -28.04
N GLU A 188 15.69 31.60 -27.64
CA GLU A 188 15.35 30.75 -26.50
C GLU A 188 15.78 29.31 -26.73
N LEU A 189 15.58 28.76 -27.93
CA LEU A 189 16.02 27.41 -28.29
C LEU A 189 17.53 27.26 -28.09
N LYS A 190 18.32 28.18 -28.65
CA LYS A 190 19.78 28.19 -28.46
C LYS A 190 20.17 28.29 -26.99
N ASN A 191 19.43 29.04 -26.18
CA ASN A 191 19.67 29.14 -24.75
C ASN A 191 19.27 27.86 -23.99
N THR A 192 18.18 27.20 -24.36
CA THR A 192 17.77 25.92 -23.77
C THR A 192 18.83 24.86 -24.04
N MET A 193 19.29 24.73 -25.30
CA MET A 193 20.34 23.77 -25.68
C MET A 193 21.67 24.01 -24.95
N LYS A 194 22.06 25.27 -24.73
CA LYS A 194 23.27 25.59 -23.94
C LYS A 194 23.18 25.21 -22.47
N ASN A 195 21.97 25.05 -21.92
CA ASN A 195 21.72 24.74 -20.51
C ASN A 195 21.27 23.30 -20.27
N CYS A 196 21.22 22.47 -21.32
CA CYS A 196 20.70 21.10 -21.25
C CYS A 196 21.55 20.12 -20.45
N ASP A 197 22.83 20.40 -20.20
CA ASP A 197 23.68 19.56 -19.34
C ASP A 197 23.94 20.21 -17.96
N LYS A 198 23.29 21.34 -17.68
CA LYS A 198 23.53 22.13 -16.46
C LYS A 198 22.29 22.23 -15.58
N LYS A 199 21.15 22.58 -16.20
CA LYS A 199 19.89 22.86 -15.50
C LYS A 199 18.80 21.85 -15.82
N TYR A 200 18.84 21.29 -17.02
CA TYR A 200 17.83 20.37 -17.53
C TYR A 200 18.43 18.98 -17.80
N SER A 201 17.58 18.00 -18.06
CA SER A 201 17.92 16.72 -18.69
C SER A 201 17.07 16.65 -19.96
N CYS A 202 17.71 16.88 -21.10
CA CYS A 202 17.03 17.08 -22.37
C CYS A 202 17.15 15.85 -23.25
N LEU A 203 16.01 15.32 -23.70
CA LEU A 203 15.99 14.36 -24.81
C LEU A 203 16.14 15.09 -26.15
N ASP A 204 15.52 16.26 -26.26
CA ASP A 204 15.66 17.19 -27.39
C ASP A 204 15.29 18.61 -26.93
N TRP A 205 15.47 19.63 -27.79
CA TRP A 205 15.24 21.05 -27.46
C TRP A 205 13.82 21.40 -27.01
N TYR A 206 12.84 20.56 -27.36
CA TYR A 206 11.43 20.72 -26.99
C TYR A 206 11.01 19.80 -25.82
N LEU A 207 11.89 18.89 -25.39
CA LEU A 207 11.61 17.91 -24.34
C LEU A 207 12.75 17.88 -23.32
N CYS A 208 12.65 18.80 -22.37
CA CYS A 208 13.67 19.04 -21.36
C CYS A 208 13.09 18.92 -19.95
N PHE A 209 13.50 17.89 -19.20
CA PHE A 209 13.11 17.73 -17.80
C PHE A 209 13.98 18.61 -16.88
N ILE A 210 13.45 19.05 -15.75
CA ILE A 210 14.21 19.83 -14.76
C ILE A 210 14.93 18.88 -13.79
N ASN A 211 16.26 19.01 -13.67
CA ASN A 211 17.09 18.14 -12.82
C ASN A 211 16.75 18.31 -11.33
N GLN A 212 16.57 17.18 -10.62
CA GLN A 212 16.17 17.18 -9.21
C GLN A 212 17.22 17.79 -8.27
N GLU A 213 18.52 17.73 -8.61
CA GLU A 213 19.63 18.27 -7.81
C GLU A 213 19.68 19.81 -7.75
N ASN A 214 19.02 20.51 -8.67
CA ASN A 214 19.01 21.98 -8.74
C ASN A 214 17.83 22.64 -7.99
N ARG A 215 17.09 21.88 -7.15
CA ARG A 215 15.94 22.39 -6.39
C ARG A 215 16.29 23.41 -5.29
N GLN A 216 17.57 23.59 -4.95
CA GLN A 216 17.99 24.51 -3.87
C GLN A 216 17.54 25.97 -4.06
N ASN A 217 17.19 26.37 -5.29
CA ASN A 217 16.75 27.74 -5.62
C ASN A 217 15.26 27.83 -6.03
N MET A 218 14.46 26.78 -5.85
CA MET A 218 13.02 26.83 -6.10
C MET A 218 12.28 26.98 -4.77
N PRO A 219 11.35 27.95 -4.64
CA PRO A 219 10.54 28.07 -3.44
C PRO A 219 9.76 26.77 -3.22
N GLU A 220 10.01 26.10 -2.10
CA GLU A 220 9.12 25.05 -1.62
C GLU A 220 7.73 25.64 -1.43
N TYR A 221 6.73 25.01 -2.03
CA TYR A 221 5.32 25.30 -1.76
C TYR A 221 4.98 24.74 -0.38
N ILE A 222 5.43 25.44 0.66
CA ILE A 222 4.92 25.36 2.02
C ILE A 222 4.18 26.68 2.26
N ASP A 223 2.88 26.55 2.55
CA ASP A 223 1.94 27.61 2.91
C ASP A 223 2.58 28.71 3.78
N LYS A 224 2.79 29.89 3.19
CA LYS A 224 3.18 31.12 3.90
C LYS A 224 1.98 32.06 4.09
N SER A 225 0.81 31.53 4.40
CA SER A 225 -0.37 32.37 4.69
C SER A 225 -1.27 31.78 5.76
N ASN A 226 -0.80 31.72 7.00
CA ASN A 226 -1.69 31.65 8.17
C ASN A 226 -1.11 32.36 9.41
N ASP A 227 -0.61 33.58 9.23
CA ASP A 227 -0.55 34.57 10.32
C ASP A 227 -1.86 35.37 10.35
N ALA A 228 -2.94 34.72 10.77
CA ALA A 228 -4.18 35.41 11.13
C ALA A 228 -4.70 34.83 12.45
N LYS A 229 -4.46 35.57 13.54
CA LYS A 229 -5.04 35.35 14.86
C LYS A 229 -6.57 35.38 14.76
N TYR A 230 -7.22 34.22 14.84
CA TYR A 230 -8.65 34.15 15.07
C TYR A 230 -8.92 34.01 16.58
N ILE A 231 -9.59 35.03 17.12
CA ILE A 231 -10.13 35.09 18.48
C ILE A 231 -11.51 34.41 18.44
N TYR A 232 -11.67 33.28 19.12
CA TYR A 232 -12.98 32.67 19.35
C TYR A 232 -13.69 33.32 20.56
N PRO A 233 -15.01 33.53 20.52
CA PRO A 233 -15.78 33.96 21.68
C PRO A 233 -15.80 32.86 22.75
N LYS A 234 -15.56 33.27 24.01
CA LYS A 234 -15.49 32.41 25.20
C LYS A 234 -16.75 31.53 25.37
N GLN A 235 -16.59 30.21 25.34
CA GLN A 235 -17.48 29.28 26.03
C GLN A 235 -16.80 28.76 27.31
N LYS A 236 -17.63 28.57 28.35
CA LYS A 236 -17.24 28.36 29.75
C LYS A 236 -16.51 27.02 29.97
N SER A 237 -15.52 27.10 30.85
CA SER A 237 -14.57 26.07 31.28
C SER A 237 -15.19 24.81 31.88
N ILE A 238 -14.70 23.65 31.46
CA ILE A 238 -14.55 22.46 32.33
C ILE A 238 -13.10 21.96 32.17
N ASN A 239 -12.42 21.80 33.31
CA ASN A 239 -10.98 21.60 33.44
C ASN A 239 -10.48 20.23 32.92
N LYS A 240 -9.44 20.24 32.07
CA LYS A 240 -8.45 19.16 31.94
C LYS A 240 -7.05 19.75 31.75
N PRO A 241 -5.98 19.10 32.25
CA PRO A 241 -4.67 19.73 32.40
C PRO A 241 -3.89 19.80 31.09
N ASN A 242 -3.05 20.83 31.01
CA ASN A 242 -2.12 21.18 29.93
C ASN A 242 -1.41 19.99 29.26
N SER A 243 -1.59 19.84 27.95
CA SER A 243 -0.53 19.33 27.06
C SER A 243 -0.15 20.41 26.06
N LYS A 244 1.17 20.60 25.92
CA LYS A 244 1.78 21.61 25.05
C LYS A 244 1.46 21.27 23.59
N ARG A 245 1.19 22.31 22.79
CA ARG A 245 1.18 22.23 21.32
C ARG A 245 2.51 21.63 20.85
N ASN A 246 2.47 20.45 20.26
CA ASN A 246 3.58 19.89 19.49
C ASN A 246 3.23 19.96 18.01
N GLU A 247 4.20 20.45 17.25
CA GLU A 247 4.29 20.44 15.80
C GLU A 247 4.01 19.03 15.26
N ILE A 248 3.34 18.94 14.10
CA ILE A 248 3.10 17.67 13.39
C ILE A 248 4.45 17.21 12.82
N GLN A 249 5.23 16.51 13.65
CA GLN A 249 6.34 15.68 13.19
C GLN A 249 5.74 14.38 12.63
N LYS A 250 6.14 14.02 11.40
CA LYS A 250 5.96 12.66 10.89
C LYS A 250 6.82 11.72 11.75
N TYR A 251 6.27 11.20 12.84
CA TYR A 251 6.97 10.26 13.70
C TYR A 251 6.85 8.85 13.11
N LYS A 252 7.79 8.46 12.25
CA LYS A 252 8.11 7.03 12.10
C LYS A 252 8.65 6.57 13.46
N THR A 253 8.15 5.48 14.02
CA THR A 253 8.64 4.96 15.30
C THR A 253 10.05 4.41 15.06
N VAL A 254 11.06 5.23 15.32
CA VAL A 254 12.48 4.85 15.17
C VAL A 254 12.92 4.18 16.45
N ASN A 255 13.32 2.91 16.35
CA ASN A 255 13.93 2.20 17.47
C ASN A 255 15.34 2.78 17.70
N PRO A 256 15.66 3.32 18.89
CA PRO A 256 16.95 3.93 19.16
C PRO A 256 18.13 2.95 19.08
N ASN A 257 17.87 1.63 19.18
CA ASN A 257 18.89 0.59 19.06
C ASN A 257 19.28 0.31 17.59
N CYS A 258 18.47 0.75 16.62
CA CYS A 258 18.73 0.56 15.19
C CYS A 258 18.18 1.74 14.35
N PRO A 259 18.65 2.97 14.59
CA PRO A 259 18.04 4.18 14.01
C PRO A 259 18.19 4.27 12.49
N ASN A 260 19.14 3.52 11.92
CA ASN A 260 19.43 3.51 10.48
C ASN A 260 18.76 2.33 9.76
N LEU A 261 18.06 1.45 10.49
CA LEU A 261 17.34 0.34 9.87
C LEU A 261 16.03 0.87 9.30
N ASN A 262 15.79 0.58 8.02
CA ASN A 262 14.51 0.83 7.36
C ASN A 262 13.89 -0.52 7.02
N PRO A 263 13.01 -1.06 7.88
CA PRO A 263 12.33 -2.31 7.60
C PRO A 263 11.50 -2.18 6.32
N ILE A 264 11.58 -3.19 5.45
CA ILE A 264 10.89 -3.21 4.16
C ILE A 264 9.52 -3.91 4.26
N VAL A 265 8.63 -3.56 3.35
CA VAL A 265 7.31 -4.20 3.19
C VAL A 265 7.22 -4.85 1.82
N PHE A 266 6.89 -6.14 1.75
CA PHE A 266 6.72 -6.83 0.47
C PHE A 266 5.66 -7.93 0.52
N GLN A 267 5.28 -8.45 -0.64
CA GLN A 267 4.32 -9.55 -0.74
C GLN A 267 4.85 -10.61 -1.70
N TYR A 268 4.68 -11.89 -1.33
CA TYR A 268 4.67 -12.96 -2.33
C TYR A 268 3.40 -12.84 -3.15
N VAL A 269 3.52 -13.09 -4.45
CA VAL A 269 2.44 -12.94 -5.44
C VAL A 269 2.30 -14.27 -6.19
N LEU A 270 1.35 -15.08 -5.74
CA LEU A 270 0.98 -16.34 -6.38
C LEU A 270 -0.27 -16.13 -7.25
N GLY A 271 -0.08 -16.23 -8.57
CA GLY A 271 -1.17 -16.07 -9.56
C GLY A 271 -1.24 -14.67 -10.19
N ASN A 272 -2.45 -14.21 -10.51
CA ASN A 272 -2.67 -12.96 -11.24
C ASN A 272 -2.36 -11.72 -10.36
N PRO A 273 -1.41 -10.85 -10.75
CA PRO A 273 -0.99 -9.68 -9.97
C PRO A 273 -1.87 -8.43 -10.18
N GLU A 274 -3.01 -8.53 -10.87
CA GLU A 274 -3.84 -7.38 -11.28
C GLU A 274 -4.18 -6.39 -10.17
N ASN A 275 -4.43 -6.87 -8.95
CA ASN A 275 -4.77 -6.04 -7.80
C ASN A 275 -3.56 -5.70 -6.91
N LEU A 276 -2.33 -6.05 -7.31
CA LEU A 276 -1.13 -5.71 -6.56
C LEU A 276 -0.90 -4.20 -6.62
N ASP A 277 -0.92 -3.54 -5.46
CA ASP A 277 -0.68 -2.09 -5.36
C ASP A 277 0.79 -1.81 -5.00
N PRO A 278 1.62 -1.31 -5.94
CA PRO A 278 3.04 -1.07 -5.67
C PRO A 278 3.27 0.08 -4.69
N THR A 279 2.28 0.93 -4.41
CA THR A 279 2.45 2.06 -3.48
C THR A 279 2.76 1.58 -2.06
N TYR A 280 2.19 0.44 -1.65
CA TYR A 280 2.37 -0.18 -0.35
C TYR A 280 3.65 -1.03 -0.22
N LEU A 281 4.44 -1.18 -1.29
CA LEU A 281 5.47 -2.22 -1.36
C LEU A 281 6.85 -1.68 -1.71
N ASP A 282 7.87 -2.09 -0.96
CA ASP A 282 9.27 -1.90 -1.33
C ASP A 282 9.76 -2.99 -2.28
N ALA A 283 9.19 -4.19 -2.16
CA ALA A 283 9.44 -5.30 -3.08
C ALA A 283 8.16 -6.12 -3.37
N ALA A 284 8.18 -6.91 -4.43
CA ALA A 284 7.21 -7.96 -4.71
C ALA A 284 7.93 -9.21 -5.24
N ILE A 285 7.53 -10.38 -4.73
CA ILE A 285 8.16 -11.65 -5.05
C ILE A 285 7.18 -12.50 -5.87
N TYR A 286 7.51 -12.76 -7.13
CA TYR A 286 6.73 -13.65 -8.00
C TYR A 286 6.88 -15.10 -7.53
N ALA A 287 5.75 -15.77 -7.29
CA ALA A 287 5.68 -17.18 -6.89
C ALA A 287 4.96 -18.00 -7.98
N PHE A 288 5.57 -18.99 -8.62
CA PHE A 288 6.96 -19.42 -8.52
C PHE A 288 7.58 -19.69 -9.89
N VAL A 289 8.90 -19.72 -9.91
CA VAL A 289 9.72 -20.35 -10.95
C VAL A 289 9.96 -21.80 -10.52
N GLU A 290 9.79 -22.72 -11.46
CA GLU A 290 9.91 -24.16 -11.24
C GLU A 290 11.23 -24.70 -11.78
N ILE A 291 11.69 -25.82 -11.22
CA ILE A 291 12.84 -26.59 -11.69
C ILE A 291 12.28 -27.83 -12.39
N ASP A 292 12.60 -28.02 -13.67
CA ASP A 292 12.20 -29.23 -14.39
C ASP A 292 13.14 -30.42 -14.09
N ASP A 293 12.79 -31.62 -14.57
CA ASP A 293 13.55 -32.85 -14.35
C ASP A 293 14.99 -32.79 -14.91
N ASP A 294 15.25 -31.91 -15.87
CA ASP A 294 16.57 -31.67 -16.47
C ASP A 294 17.37 -30.58 -15.72
N GLY A 295 16.77 -29.95 -14.69
CA GLY A 295 17.37 -28.89 -13.90
C GLY A 295 17.30 -27.50 -14.54
N ASN A 296 16.45 -27.30 -15.56
CA ASN A 296 16.19 -26.00 -16.15
C ASN A 296 15.11 -25.24 -15.36
N LEU A 297 15.19 -23.91 -15.43
CA LEU A 297 14.21 -23.03 -14.79
C LEU A 297 13.10 -22.67 -15.76
N SER A 298 11.86 -22.82 -15.31
CA SER A 298 10.67 -22.45 -16.07
C SER A 298 9.83 -21.44 -15.29
N VAL A 299 9.36 -20.40 -15.97
CA VAL A 299 8.36 -19.47 -15.42
C VAL A 299 7.00 -19.94 -15.93
N PRO A 300 6.13 -20.56 -15.10
CA PRO A 300 4.88 -21.15 -15.59
C PRO A 300 3.92 -20.11 -16.18
N SER A 301 3.96 -18.87 -15.68
CA SER A 301 3.13 -17.76 -16.14
C SER A 301 3.97 -16.49 -16.40
N PRO A 302 4.75 -16.44 -17.51
CA PRO A 302 5.59 -15.29 -17.86
C PRO A 302 4.80 -13.98 -17.94
N ARG A 303 3.53 -14.06 -18.34
CA ARG A 303 2.62 -12.91 -18.40
C ARG A 303 2.47 -12.23 -17.04
N TYR A 304 2.32 -13.00 -15.96
CA TYR A 304 2.14 -12.44 -14.61
C TYR A 304 3.43 -11.82 -14.09
N LEU A 305 4.59 -12.46 -14.33
CA LEU A 305 5.88 -11.86 -14.02
C LEU A 305 6.10 -10.53 -14.77
N ASN A 306 5.78 -10.50 -16.06
CA ASN A 306 5.89 -9.27 -16.87
C ASN A 306 4.93 -8.16 -16.40
N GLN A 307 3.73 -8.51 -15.93
CA GLN A 307 2.82 -7.54 -15.31
C GLN A 307 3.39 -6.96 -14.02
N MET A 308 4.02 -7.78 -13.18
CA MET A 308 4.71 -7.30 -11.98
C MET A 308 5.90 -6.39 -12.33
N LEU A 309 6.69 -6.74 -13.34
CA LEU A 309 7.79 -5.90 -13.82
C LEU A 309 7.31 -4.52 -14.30
N ALA A 310 6.17 -4.46 -14.97
CA ALA A 310 5.57 -3.20 -15.42
C ALA A 310 5.16 -2.27 -14.25
N LEU A 311 4.99 -2.78 -13.02
CA LEU A 311 4.72 -1.93 -11.86
C LEU A 311 5.88 -0.98 -11.51
N LYS A 312 7.10 -1.27 -12.01
CA LYS A 312 8.23 -0.34 -11.89
C LYS A 312 8.01 0.96 -12.66
N ASP A 313 7.10 1.00 -13.63
CA ASP A 313 6.70 2.25 -14.28
C ASP A 313 5.91 3.17 -13.33
N VAL A 314 5.21 2.58 -12.35
CA VAL A 314 4.47 3.31 -11.31
C VAL A 314 5.39 3.66 -10.14
N LYS A 315 6.21 2.70 -9.69
CA LYS A 315 7.17 2.88 -8.59
C LYS A 315 8.56 2.38 -9.03
N PRO A 316 9.42 3.24 -9.60
CA PRO A 316 10.74 2.81 -10.10
C PRO A 316 11.67 2.22 -9.03
N SER A 317 11.43 2.54 -7.75
CA SER A 317 12.17 1.97 -6.62
C SER A 317 11.71 0.57 -6.21
N LEU A 318 10.57 0.08 -6.71
CA LEU A 318 10.05 -1.25 -6.41
C LEU A 318 11.01 -2.33 -6.89
N LYS A 319 11.32 -3.28 -5.99
CA LYS A 319 12.14 -4.44 -6.30
C LYS A 319 11.26 -5.61 -6.74
N ILE A 320 11.56 -6.18 -7.90
CA ILE A 320 10.86 -7.37 -8.39
C ILE A 320 11.81 -8.57 -8.32
N ILE A 321 11.41 -9.54 -7.52
CA ILE A 321 12.16 -10.76 -7.22
C ILE A 321 11.38 -11.96 -7.77
N ALA A 322 12.06 -13.00 -8.23
CA ALA A 322 11.43 -14.27 -8.57
C ALA A 322 11.81 -15.33 -7.53
N ALA A 323 10.80 -15.93 -6.89
CA ALA A 323 10.99 -17.08 -6.01
C ALA A 323 11.07 -18.37 -6.84
N ILE A 324 12.07 -19.19 -6.56
CA ILE A 324 12.27 -20.50 -7.16
C ILE A 324 11.89 -21.53 -6.11
N GLY A 325 10.97 -22.44 -6.43
CA GLY A 325 10.55 -23.51 -5.52
C GLY A 325 9.10 -23.42 -5.05
N GLY A 326 8.93 -23.45 -3.72
CA GLY A 326 7.65 -23.57 -3.02
C GLY A 326 7.33 -25.01 -2.61
N TRP A 327 6.33 -25.17 -1.75
CA TRP A 327 5.90 -26.47 -1.23
C TRP A 327 5.67 -27.53 -2.34
N GLY A 328 6.44 -28.61 -2.28
CA GLY A 328 6.35 -29.74 -3.22
C GLY A 328 7.17 -29.58 -4.51
N ALA A 329 7.88 -28.47 -4.69
CA ALA A 329 8.80 -28.28 -5.81
C ALA A 329 10.10 -29.07 -5.59
N ASP A 330 10.33 -30.09 -6.42
CA ASP A 330 11.54 -30.91 -6.39
C ASP A 330 12.70 -30.26 -7.19
N GLY A 331 13.87 -30.91 -7.21
CA GLY A 331 15.02 -30.52 -8.03
C GLY A 331 16.16 -29.87 -7.25
N PHE A 332 15.89 -29.25 -6.09
CA PHE A 332 16.92 -28.59 -5.30
C PHE A 332 18.00 -29.53 -4.76
N SER A 333 17.63 -30.70 -4.25
CA SER A 333 18.61 -31.65 -3.71
C SER A 333 19.61 -32.11 -4.78
N ASP A 334 19.17 -32.26 -6.03
CA ASP A 334 20.06 -32.57 -7.16
C ASP A 334 20.87 -31.35 -7.60
N ALA A 335 20.24 -30.17 -7.69
CA ALA A 335 20.92 -28.92 -8.01
C ALA A 335 22.07 -28.64 -7.02
N ALA A 336 21.87 -28.91 -5.73
CA ALA A 336 22.84 -28.66 -4.67
C ALA A 336 23.99 -29.69 -4.60
N LEU A 337 23.83 -30.88 -5.18
CA LEU A 337 24.64 -32.08 -4.87
C LEU A 337 26.13 -31.94 -5.21
N THR A 338 26.48 -31.38 -6.36
CA THR A 338 27.86 -31.35 -6.87
C THR A 338 28.29 -29.94 -7.26
N PRO A 339 29.60 -29.62 -7.32
CA PRO A 339 30.06 -28.34 -7.84
C PRO A 339 29.50 -28.03 -9.23
N THR A 340 29.44 -29.03 -10.12
CA THR A 340 28.90 -28.88 -11.48
C THR A 340 27.42 -28.54 -11.46
N SER A 341 26.59 -29.29 -10.72
CA SER A 341 25.15 -29.02 -10.64
C SER A 341 24.87 -27.64 -10.04
N ARG A 342 25.62 -27.24 -8.99
CA ARG A 342 25.48 -25.92 -8.36
C ARG A 342 25.79 -24.77 -9.32
N TYR A 343 26.89 -24.86 -10.07
CA TYR A 343 27.23 -23.83 -11.06
C TYR A 343 26.30 -23.85 -12.27
N ASN A 344 25.75 -25.01 -12.67
CA ASN A 344 24.71 -25.07 -13.69
C ASN A 344 23.46 -24.32 -13.23
N PHE A 345 22.98 -24.63 -12.02
CA PHE A 345 21.83 -23.95 -11.41
C PHE A 345 22.08 -22.43 -11.32
N ALA A 346 23.23 -22.01 -10.76
CA ALA A 346 23.55 -20.60 -10.61
C ALA A 346 23.63 -19.84 -11.96
N ARG A 347 24.14 -20.49 -13.03
CA ARG A 347 24.11 -19.90 -14.38
C ARG A 347 22.69 -19.76 -14.92
N ASN A 348 21.84 -20.77 -14.75
CA ASN A 348 20.43 -20.72 -15.17
C ASN A 348 19.68 -19.61 -14.42
N VAL A 349 19.94 -19.46 -13.11
CA VAL A 349 19.38 -18.36 -12.30
C VAL A 349 19.85 -17.00 -12.81
N ASN A 350 21.14 -16.83 -13.11
CA ASN A 350 21.65 -15.57 -13.66
C ASN A 350 21.06 -15.26 -15.03
N GLN A 351 20.85 -16.28 -15.87
CA GLN A 351 20.15 -16.10 -17.15
C GLN A 351 18.73 -15.60 -16.93
N LEU A 352 17.94 -16.24 -16.05
CA LEU A 352 16.59 -15.80 -15.68
C LEU A 352 16.58 -14.33 -15.20
N VAL A 353 17.50 -13.96 -14.32
CA VAL A 353 17.64 -12.58 -13.79
C VAL A 353 17.89 -11.59 -14.93
N ASN A 354 18.72 -11.93 -15.90
CA ASN A 354 19.04 -11.06 -17.02
C ASN A 354 17.90 -10.99 -18.05
N ASP A 355 17.27 -12.13 -18.37
CA ASP A 355 16.20 -12.21 -19.38
C ASP A 355 14.97 -11.39 -18.98
N TYR A 356 14.65 -11.36 -17.68
CA TYR A 356 13.52 -10.59 -17.15
C TYR A 356 13.91 -9.25 -16.51
N GLY A 357 15.19 -8.94 -16.36
CA GLY A 357 15.65 -7.72 -15.68
C GLY A 357 15.29 -7.67 -14.19
N LEU A 358 15.36 -8.82 -13.49
CA LEU A 358 14.99 -8.94 -12.08
C LEU A 358 15.99 -8.23 -11.15
N ASP A 359 15.48 -7.75 -10.01
CA ASP A 359 16.33 -7.17 -8.96
C ASP A 359 17.04 -8.25 -8.12
N GLY A 360 16.60 -9.51 -8.24
CA GLY A 360 17.23 -10.66 -7.62
C GLY A 360 16.31 -11.88 -7.58
N ILE A 361 16.65 -12.83 -6.71
CA ILE A 361 15.93 -14.10 -6.55
C ILE A 361 15.67 -14.43 -5.08
N ASP A 362 14.69 -15.31 -4.89
CA ASP A 362 14.36 -15.92 -3.62
C ASP A 362 14.42 -17.44 -3.79
N ILE A 363 15.02 -18.15 -2.83
CA ILE A 363 15.10 -19.61 -2.83
C ILE A 363 14.14 -20.15 -1.76
N ASP A 364 13.12 -20.87 -2.22
CA ASP A 364 12.10 -21.48 -1.38
C ASP A 364 12.16 -23.00 -1.51
N TRP A 365 13.22 -23.60 -0.95
CA TRP A 365 13.39 -25.04 -0.88
C TRP A 365 12.72 -25.57 0.39
N GLU A 366 11.64 -26.35 0.22
CA GLU A 366 10.82 -26.87 1.32
C GLU A 366 10.87 -28.41 1.49
N TYR A 367 11.86 -29.01 2.17
CA TYR A 367 13.02 -28.36 2.83
C TYR A 367 14.30 -29.19 2.65
N PRO A 368 15.50 -28.57 2.69
CA PRO A 368 16.75 -29.33 2.66
C PRO A 368 16.76 -30.41 3.75
N GLY A 369 17.10 -31.65 3.37
CA GLY A 369 17.15 -32.78 4.31
C GLY A 369 15.78 -33.30 4.78
N SER A 370 14.67 -32.80 4.23
CA SER A 370 13.31 -33.23 4.57
C SER A 370 12.44 -33.46 3.33
N GLY A 371 11.99 -34.71 3.13
CA GLY A 371 11.03 -35.07 2.09
C GLY A 371 9.57 -34.91 2.51
N ALA A 372 9.25 -34.02 3.46
CA ALA A 372 7.90 -33.89 4.04
C ALA A 372 6.83 -33.53 2.98
N SER A 373 7.22 -32.77 1.96
CA SER A 373 6.37 -32.38 0.82
C SER A 373 6.33 -33.43 -0.30
N GLY A 374 7.05 -34.55 -0.15
CA GLY A 374 7.18 -35.59 -1.17
C GLY A 374 8.39 -35.43 -2.10
N ILE A 375 9.20 -34.38 -1.92
CA ILE A 375 10.39 -34.10 -2.73
C ILE A 375 11.59 -34.96 -2.33
N LYS A 376 12.59 -35.01 -3.21
CA LYS A 376 13.89 -35.65 -2.92
C LYS A 376 14.64 -34.89 -1.83
N ALA A 377 15.17 -35.64 -0.87
CA ALA A 377 15.98 -35.10 0.22
C ALA A 377 17.16 -36.04 0.55
N ARG A 378 18.27 -35.45 0.97
CA ARG A 378 19.51 -36.12 1.36
C ARG A 378 20.08 -35.55 2.66
N PRO A 379 20.79 -36.34 3.48
CA PRO A 379 21.46 -35.84 4.67
C PRO A 379 22.45 -34.69 4.39
N GLU A 380 23.09 -34.72 3.21
CA GLU A 380 24.08 -33.72 2.78
C GLU A 380 23.44 -32.39 2.36
N ASP A 381 22.11 -32.33 2.18
CA ASP A 381 21.40 -31.13 1.72
C ASP A 381 21.67 -29.92 2.60
N LYS A 382 21.84 -30.11 3.91
CA LYS A 382 22.12 -29.02 4.85
C LYS A 382 23.38 -28.24 4.48
N GLU A 383 24.48 -28.96 4.23
CA GLU A 383 25.77 -28.36 3.87
C GLU A 383 25.79 -27.95 2.40
N ASN A 384 25.17 -28.76 1.53
CA ASN A 384 25.06 -28.47 0.11
C ASN A 384 24.23 -27.21 -0.17
N PHE A 385 23.25 -26.89 0.67
CA PHE A 385 22.46 -25.68 0.54
C PHE A 385 23.32 -24.42 0.75
N THR A 386 24.20 -24.43 1.76
CA THR A 386 25.21 -23.37 1.94
C THR A 386 26.06 -23.19 0.69
N LEU A 387 26.57 -24.30 0.13
CA LEU A 387 27.39 -24.27 -1.08
C LEU A 387 26.61 -23.80 -2.32
N LEU A 388 25.32 -24.12 -2.42
CA LEU A 388 24.45 -23.65 -3.50
C LEU A 388 24.26 -22.13 -3.42
N LEU A 389 23.98 -21.61 -2.24
CA LEU A 389 23.87 -20.17 -2.01
C LEU A 389 25.18 -19.43 -2.29
N THR A 390 26.34 -20.02 -1.93
CA THR A 390 27.65 -19.47 -2.30
C THR A 390 27.79 -19.39 -3.81
N ALA A 391 27.49 -20.47 -4.55
CA ALA A 391 27.57 -20.47 -6.01
C ALA A 391 26.63 -19.42 -6.64
N LEU A 392 25.44 -19.21 -6.07
CA LEU A 392 24.52 -18.16 -6.51
C LEU A 392 25.09 -16.77 -6.29
N ARG A 393 25.65 -16.49 -5.09
CA ARG A 393 26.27 -15.19 -4.79
C ARG A 393 27.47 -14.92 -5.69
N ASP A 394 28.32 -15.92 -5.91
CA ASP A 394 29.49 -15.82 -6.80
C ASP A 394 29.10 -15.40 -8.23
N VAL A 395 27.99 -15.92 -8.75
CA VAL A 395 27.54 -15.67 -10.13
C VAL A 395 26.71 -14.38 -10.25
N LEU A 396 25.83 -14.11 -9.29
CA LEU A 396 24.91 -12.95 -9.33
C LEU A 396 25.58 -11.65 -8.85
N GLY A 397 26.67 -11.76 -8.08
CA GLY A 397 27.36 -10.62 -7.48
C GLY A 397 26.67 -10.08 -6.22
N GLU A 398 27.31 -9.11 -5.57
CA GLU A 398 26.87 -8.55 -4.28
C GLU A 398 25.63 -7.65 -4.39
N ASP A 399 25.42 -7.00 -5.55
CA ASP A 399 24.35 -6.01 -5.73
C ASP A 399 22.96 -6.64 -5.92
N LYS A 400 22.91 -7.94 -6.26
CA LYS A 400 21.64 -8.64 -6.47
C LYS A 400 21.05 -9.12 -5.16
N TRP A 401 19.73 -8.99 -5.05
CA TRP A 401 19.00 -9.58 -3.94
C TRP A 401 19.08 -11.12 -4.03
N ILE A 402 19.45 -11.76 -2.92
CA ILE A 402 19.29 -13.22 -2.73
C ILE A 402 18.61 -13.42 -1.38
N SER A 403 17.38 -13.94 -1.35
CA SER A 403 16.74 -14.34 -0.09
C SER A 403 16.47 -15.84 -0.04
N VAL A 404 16.23 -16.32 1.17
CA VAL A 404 15.84 -17.70 1.45
C VAL A 404 14.55 -17.67 2.26
N ALA A 405 13.53 -18.39 1.80
CA ALA A 405 12.34 -18.68 2.60
C ALA A 405 12.59 -19.92 3.47
N GLY A 406 12.16 -19.87 4.72
CA GLY A 406 12.32 -20.98 5.66
C GLY A 406 11.68 -20.70 7.02
N THR A 407 11.78 -21.66 7.93
CA THR A 407 11.20 -21.55 9.28
C THR A 407 12.27 -21.27 10.35
N GLY A 408 11.83 -20.94 11.57
CA GLY A 408 12.70 -20.75 12.73
C GLY A 408 12.52 -21.84 13.79
N ASP A 409 11.91 -22.98 13.46
CA ASP A 409 11.83 -24.10 14.39
C ASP A 409 13.17 -24.84 14.50
N THR A 410 13.37 -25.54 15.62
CA THR A 410 14.62 -26.25 15.90
C THR A 410 14.89 -27.38 14.91
N GLY A 411 13.86 -27.94 14.27
CA GLY A 411 14.00 -28.95 13.24
C GLY A 411 14.67 -28.40 11.98
N TYR A 412 14.22 -27.26 11.48
CA TYR A 412 14.81 -26.59 10.32
C TYR A 412 16.25 -26.12 10.59
N ILE A 413 16.48 -25.45 11.72
CA ILE A 413 17.81 -24.94 12.09
C ILE A 413 18.83 -26.08 12.25
N ASN A 414 18.42 -27.20 12.86
CA ASN A 414 19.35 -28.29 13.10
C ASN A 414 19.58 -29.19 11.88
N ARG A 415 18.59 -29.33 10.98
CA ARG A 415 18.63 -30.35 9.92
C ARG A 415 18.63 -29.79 8.50
N SER A 416 18.19 -28.55 8.28
CA SER A 416 17.96 -28.02 6.94
C SER A 416 18.92 -26.91 6.53
N ALA A 417 19.31 -26.01 7.43
CA ALA A 417 20.19 -24.89 7.06
C ALA A 417 21.28 -24.61 8.09
N GLU A 418 22.48 -24.23 7.61
CA GLU A 418 23.56 -23.71 8.43
C GLU A 418 23.39 -22.19 8.58
N ILE A 419 22.50 -21.78 9.50
CA ILE A 419 22.01 -20.39 9.63
C ILE A 419 23.16 -19.37 9.71
N ASP A 420 24.17 -19.63 10.51
CA ASP A 420 25.36 -18.79 10.68
C ASP A 420 26.20 -18.68 9.40
N LYS A 421 26.26 -19.74 8.59
CA LYS A 421 27.02 -19.77 7.33
C LYS A 421 26.28 -19.14 6.16
N ILE A 422 24.95 -19.26 6.11
CA ILE A 422 24.15 -18.63 5.05
C ILE A 422 23.90 -17.14 5.30
N ALA A 423 23.88 -16.73 6.57
CA ALA A 423 23.66 -15.34 6.98
C ALA A 423 24.56 -14.30 6.27
N PRO A 424 25.88 -14.50 6.08
CA PRO A 424 26.71 -13.55 5.33
C PRO A 424 26.42 -13.54 3.82
N ILE A 425 25.88 -14.63 3.26
CA ILE A 425 25.69 -14.82 1.81
C ILE A 425 24.40 -14.16 1.31
N ILE A 426 23.33 -14.28 2.09
CA ILE A 426 21.98 -13.84 1.68
C ILE A 426 21.73 -12.37 2.05
N THR A 427 20.84 -11.71 1.32
CA THR A 427 20.30 -10.39 1.65
C THR A 427 19.32 -10.48 2.82
N TYR A 428 18.35 -11.40 2.74
CA TYR A 428 17.33 -11.61 3.76
C TYR A 428 16.99 -13.10 3.95
N PHE A 429 16.53 -13.43 5.15
CA PHE A 429 15.83 -14.66 5.49
C PHE A 429 14.34 -14.33 5.63
N ASN A 430 13.51 -14.87 4.73
CA ASN A 430 12.06 -14.68 4.73
C ASN A 430 11.45 -15.75 5.64
N LEU A 431 11.24 -15.39 6.91
CA LEU A 431 10.73 -16.31 7.92
C LEU A 431 9.23 -16.59 7.67
N MET A 432 8.91 -17.80 7.27
CA MET A 432 7.54 -18.31 7.13
C MET A 432 6.94 -18.64 8.51
N SER A 433 6.75 -17.62 9.33
CA SER A 433 6.22 -17.72 10.70
C SER A 433 4.69 -17.87 10.75
N TYR A 434 4.20 -18.81 9.96
CA TYR A 434 2.80 -19.23 9.86
C TYR A 434 2.73 -20.74 9.61
N ASP A 435 1.54 -21.27 9.34
CA ASP A 435 1.32 -22.70 9.09
C ASP A 435 1.71 -23.65 10.23
N PHE A 436 1.76 -23.17 11.48
CA PHE A 436 2.14 -24.01 12.63
C PHE A 436 1.26 -25.25 12.79
N THR A 437 0.00 -25.21 12.34
CA THR A 437 -0.95 -26.32 12.41
C THR A 437 -1.10 -27.11 11.10
N ALA A 438 -0.28 -26.87 10.07
CA ALA A 438 -0.48 -27.46 8.72
C ALA A 438 -0.34 -28.99 8.68
N GLY A 439 0.34 -29.61 9.65
CA GLY A 439 0.42 -31.07 9.82
C GLY A 439 -0.50 -31.64 10.90
N GLU A 440 -1.29 -30.80 11.56
CA GLU A 440 -1.99 -31.16 12.79
C GLU A 440 -3.49 -31.43 12.57
N THR A 441 -4.03 -32.41 13.29
CA THR A 441 -5.46 -32.76 13.27
C THR A 441 -6.00 -32.85 14.70
N GLY A 442 -7.33 -32.98 14.84
CA GLY A 442 -7.99 -33.04 16.16
C GLY A 442 -7.72 -31.78 16.99
N ASP A 443 -7.52 -31.95 18.30
CA ASP A 443 -7.31 -30.85 19.24
C ASP A 443 -6.02 -30.05 18.98
N ARG A 444 -5.02 -30.69 18.39
CA ARG A 444 -3.78 -30.02 17.98
C ARG A 444 -3.97 -29.15 16.73
N GLY A 445 -4.89 -29.52 15.86
CA GLY A 445 -5.29 -28.70 14.70
C GLY A 445 -6.16 -27.49 15.07
N LYS A 446 -6.82 -27.52 16.24
CA LYS A 446 -7.64 -26.43 16.80
C LYS A 446 -6.77 -25.42 17.58
N LYS A 447 -5.71 -24.93 16.94
CA LYS A 447 -4.71 -24.01 17.52
C LYS A 447 -4.37 -22.88 16.56
N HIS A 448 -3.68 -21.85 17.06
CA HIS A 448 -3.21 -20.74 16.26
C HIS A 448 -2.16 -21.19 15.24
N GLN A 449 -2.29 -20.73 13.99
CA GLN A 449 -1.34 -21.04 12.93
C GLN A 449 -0.16 -20.07 12.86
N ALA A 450 -0.29 -18.88 13.45
CA ALA A 450 0.64 -17.77 13.29
C ALA A 450 0.65 -16.81 14.50
N ASN A 451 0.47 -17.36 15.71
CA ASN A 451 0.49 -16.58 16.95
C ASN A 451 1.82 -15.85 17.15
N LEU A 452 1.76 -14.57 17.54
CA LEU A 452 2.95 -13.77 17.79
C LEU A 452 3.69 -14.26 19.04
N PHE A 453 2.94 -14.56 20.11
CA PHE A 453 3.45 -15.15 21.35
C PHE A 453 2.68 -16.43 21.72
N ASP A 454 3.16 -17.14 22.74
CA ASP A 454 2.54 -18.37 23.21
C ASP A 454 1.24 -18.10 24.00
N SER A 455 0.29 -19.01 23.88
CA SER A 455 -0.97 -19.02 24.63
C SER A 455 -1.45 -20.46 24.84
N ASN A 456 -2.54 -20.64 25.58
CA ASN A 456 -3.21 -21.94 25.70
C ASN A 456 -3.81 -22.42 24.37
N LEU A 457 -4.01 -21.52 23.41
CA LEU A 457 -4.51 -21.81 22.07
C LEU A 457 -3.37 -21.92 21.03
N SER A 458 -2.11 -21.89 21.45
CA SER A 458 -0.94 -22.11 20.59
C SER A 458 -0.40 -23.53 20.73
N LEU A 459 0.36 -24.00 19.73
CA LEU A 459 1.19 -25.19 19.87
C LEU A 459 2.45 -24.85 20.69
N SER A 460 2.84 -25.76 21.60
CA SER A 460 4.02 -25.54 22.44
C SER A 460 5.29 -25.40 21.60
N GLY A 461 6.01 -24.30 21.76
CA GLY A 461 7.25 -24.00 21.04
C GLY A 461 7.06 -23.32 19.67
N TYR A 462 5.81 -23.13 19.23
CA TYR A 462 5.50 -22.49 17.95
C TYR A 462 4.86 -21.12 18.18
N SER A 463 5.68 -20.08 18.05
CA SER A 463 5.26 -18.68 17.94
C SER A 463 6.23 -17.92 17.05
N VAL A 464 5.80 -16.76 16.56
CA VAL A 464 6.68 -15.87 15.79
C VAL A 464 7.90 -15.46 16.64
N ASP A 465 7.69 -15.12 17.93
CA ASP A 465 8.77 -14.78 18.87
C ASP A 465 9.79 -15.92 19.05
N SER A 466 9.32 -17.16 19.22
CA SER A 466 10.20 -18.32 19.35
C SER A 466 11.03 -18.53 18.08
N MET A 467 10.41 -18.44 16.90
CA MET A 467 11.10 -18.63 15.63
C MET A 467 12.17 -17.56 15.36
N VAL A 468 11.85 -16.28 15.62
CA VAL A 468 12.80 -15.17 15.48
C VAL A 468 13.97 -15.35 16.46
N THR A 469 13.68 -15.70 17.71
CA THR A 469 14.69 -15.92 18.76
C THR A 469 15.62 -17.05 18.39
N ASN A 470 15.09 -18.17 17.88
CA ASN A 470 15.88 -19.31 17.47
C ASN A 470 16.82 -18.97 16.30
N LEU A 471 16.34 -18.22 15.29
CA LEU A 471 17.18 -17.79 14.17
C LEU A 471 18.32 -16.86 14.62
N ILE A 472 18.03 -15.91 15.51
CA ILE A 472 19.05 -15.02 16.08
C ILE A 472 20.09 -15.81 16.87
N ASN A 473 19.65 -16.73 17.74
CA ASN A 473 20.53 -17.60 18.51
C ASN A 473 21.38 -18.53 17.62
N ALA A 474 20.87 -18.89 16.44
CA ALA A 474 21.58 -19.67 15.43
C ALA A 474 22.50 -18.83 14.53
N GLY A 475 22.60 -17.52 14.74
CA GLY A 475 23.55 -16.63 14.06
C GLY A 475 22.97 -15.73 12.97
N MET A 476 21.64 -15.71 12.77
CA MET A 476 21.01 -14.80 11.80
C MET A 476 20.93 -13.37 12.38
N PRO A 477 21.51 -12.34 11.75
CA PRO A 477 21.32 -10.97 12.19
C PRO A 477 19.83 -10.58 12.12
N SER A 478 19.30 -9.98 13.18
CA SER A 478 17.90 -9.53 13.25
C SER A 478 17.47 -8.72 12.02
N ARG A 479 18.31 -7.77 11.59
CA ARG A 479 18.11 -6.93 10.39
C ARG A 479 17.98 -7.68 9.06
N LYS A 480 18.30 -8.98 9.01
CA LYS A 480 18.13 -9.83 7.83
C LYS A 480 16.87 -10.69 7.90
N ILE A 481 16.16 -10.73 9.03
CA ILE A 481 14.94 -11.52 9.18
C ILE A 481 13.75 -10.67 8.72
N ASN A 482 13.00 -11.16 7.74
CA ASN A 482 11.70 -10.60 7.36
C ASN A 482 10.59 -11.46 7.98
N LEU A 483 9.66 -10.85 8.71
CA LEU A 483 8.58 -11.54 9.42
C LEU A 483 7.42 -11.87 8.45
N GLY A 484 7.03 -13.13 8.35
CA GLY A 484 5.94 -13.58 7.49
C GLY A 484 4.55 -13.52 8.14
N VAL A 485 3.56 -13.04 7.38
CA VAL A 485 2.14 -12.94 7.77
C VAL A 485 1.27 -13.71 6.77
N PRO A 486 0.38 -14.61 7.23
CA PRO A 486 -0.56 -15.30 6.36
C PRO A 486 -1.77 -14.40 6.05
N PHE A 487 -2.07 -14.19 4.76
CA PHE A 487 -3.31 -13.55 4.30
C PHE A 487 -4.44 -14.58 4.09
N TYR A 488 -4.43 -15.65 4.88
CA TYR A 488 -5.41 -16.72 4.87
C TYR A 488 -5.63 -17.23 6.29
N GLY A 489 -6.81 -17.80 6.54
CA GLY A 489 -7.10 -18.56 7.74
C GLY A 489 -6.79 -20.04 7.57
N ARG A 490 -6.50 -20.70 8.68
CA ARG A 490 -6.27 -22.14 8.77
C ARG A 490 -7.01 -22.76 9.96
N LEU A 491 -7.50 -23.98 9.76
CA LEU A 491 -7.93 -24.90 10.81
C LEU A 491 -7.27 -26.26 10.57
N GLY A 492 -6.19 -26.54 11.31
CA GLY A 492 -5.40 -27.76 11.16
C GLY A 492 -4.84 -27.98 9.75
N ALA A 493 -4.66 -29.24 9.39
CA ALA A 493 -4.08 -29.65 8.11
C ALA A 493 -5.02 -29.49 6.90
N THR A 494 -6.33 -29.44 7.12
CA THR A 494 -7.31 -29.74 6.05
C THR A 494 -8.09 -28.54 5.54
N ASN A 495 -8.08 -27.41 6.24
CA ASN A 495 -8.92 -26.27 5.88
C ASN A 495 -8.13 -24.97 5.90
N THR A 496 -8.00 -24.36 4.73
CA THR A 496 -7.49 -23.00 4.53
C THR A 496 -8.51 -22.16 3.78
N LYS A 497 -8.57 -20.86 4.06
CA LYS A 497 -9.47 -19.89 3.42
C LYS A 497 -8.75 -18.55 3.23
N SER A 498 -8.82 -17.95 2.05
CA SER A 498 -8.24 -16.61 1.84
C SER A 498 -8.90 -15.58 2.78
N TYR A 499 -8.22 -14.47 3.05
CA TYR A 499 -8.81 -13.41 3.86
C TYR A 499 -10.09 -12.85 3.22
N ASP A 500 -10.13 -12.76 1.89
CA ASP A 500 -11.36 -12.41 1.16
C ASP A 500 -12.51 -13.38 1.44
N GLU A 501 -12.26 -14.70 1.43
CA GLU A 501 -13.25 -15.71 1.80
C GLU A 501 -13.70 -15.55 3.26
N LEU A 502 -12.75 -15.31 4.18
CA LEU A 502 -13.03 -15.09 5.59
C LEU A 502 -13.95 -13.89 5.79
N ARG A 503 -13.65 -12.75 5.16
CA ARG A 503 -14.49 -11.55 5.22
C ARG A 503 -15.86 -11.78 4.60
N ALA A 504 -15.93 -12.51 3.48
CA ALA A 504 -17.16 -12.78 2.78
C ALA A 504 -18.10 -13.66 3.62
N ASN A 505 -17.58 -14.72 4.22
CA ASN A 505 -18.39 -15.85 4.70
C ASN A 505 -18.17 -16.27 6.16
N TYR A 506 -17.11 -15.83 6.84
CA TYR A 506 -16.74 -16.38 8.15
C TYR A 506 -16.74 -15.32 9.26
N ILE A 507 -16.02 -14.20 9.12
CA ILE A 507 -15.88 -13.23 10.21
C ILE A 507 -17.26 -12.68 10.60
N ASN A 508 -17.72 -13.01 11.81
CA ASN A 508 -19.04 -12.69 12.35
C ASN A 508 -20.23 -13.07 11.44
N LYS A 509 -20.11 -14.19 10.72
CA LYS A 509 -21.10 -14.69 9.75
C LYS A 509 -21.27 -16.20 9.87
N ASN A 510 -22.39 -16.73 9.39
CA ASN A 510 -22.62 -18.19 9.24
C ASN A 510 -22.32 -19.03 10.49
N GLY A 511 -22.63 -18.47 11.68
CA GLY A 511 -22.41 -19.11 12.98
C GLY A 511 -20.98 -19.00 13.53
N TYR A 512 -20.06 -18.37 12.80
CA TYR A 512 -18.72 -18.07 13.28
C TYR A 512 -18.72 -16.73 14.03
N THR A 513 -18.03 -16.68 15.17
CA THR A 513 -17.87 -15.49 16.00
C THR A 513 -16.40 -15.12 16.15
N TYR A 514 -16.11 -13.83 15.96
CA TYR A 514 -14.78 -13.28 16.13
C TYR A 514 -14.36 -13.30 17.61
N ASN A 515 -13.12 -13.71 17.85
CA ASN A 515 -12.44 -13.61 19.13
C ASN A 515 -11.00 -13.16 18.92
N PHE A 516 -10.39 -12.59 19.96
CA PHE A 516 -8.98 -12.19 19.96
C PHE A 516 -8.27 -12.79 21.17
N ASP A 517 -7.13 -13.45 20.93
CA ASP A 517 -6.32 -14.00 22.00
C ASP A 517 -5.32 -12.94 22.48
N ASN A 518 -5.62 -12.32 23.62
CA ASN A 518 -4.78 -11.25 24.20
C ASN A 518 -3.40 -11.73 24.70
N LYS A 519 -3.15 -13.04 24.78
CA LYS A 519 -1.82 -13.58 25.10
C LYS A 519 -1.02 -13.86 23.84
N ALA A 520 -1.63 -14.51 22.86
CA ALA A 520 -1.00 -14.83 21.59
C ALA A 520 -0.93 -13.65 20.60
N LEU A 521 -1.72 -12.60 20.85
CA LEU A 521 -1.87 -11.39 20.04
C LEU A 521 -2.32 -11.65 18.59
N VAL A 522 -3.29 -12.56 18.44
CA VAL A 522 -3.88 -12.92 17.14
C VAL A 522 -5.39 -13.17 17.23
N PRO A 523 -6.14 -12.91 16.15
CA PRO A 523 -7.56 -13.24 16.10
C PRO A 523 -7.80 -14.72 15.79
N TYR A 524 -8.98 -15.18 16.16
CA TYR A 524 -9.49 -16.48 15.77
C TYR A 524 -11.02 -16.46 15.70
N LEU A 525 -11.61 -17.46 15.04
CA LEU A 525 -13.04 -17.66 14.99
C LEU A 525 -13.45 -18.86 15.83
N VAL A 526 -14.58 -18.75 16.49
CA VAL A 526 -15.27 -19.84 17.19
C VAL A 526 -16.54 -20.18 16.43
N LYS A 527 -16.89 -21.45 16.35
CA LYS A 527 -18.18 -21.91 15.85
C LYS A 527 -18.69 -23.03 16.73
N ASP A 528 -19.96 -22.95 17.14
CA ASP A 528 -20.61 -23.93 18.03
C ASP A 528 -19.83 -24.19 19.34
N GLY A 529 -19.12 -23.16 19.84
CA GLY A 529 -18.30 -23.23 21.06
C GLY A 529 -16.86 -23.71 20.85
N ASP A 530 -16.50 -24.16 19.65
CA ASP A 530 -15.18 -24.69 19.32
C ASP A 530 -14.32 -23.72 18.51
N PHE A 531 -13.01 -23.78 18.71
CA PHE A 531 -12.04 -23.11 17.83
C PHE A 531 -12.19 -23.60 16.39
N ALA A 532 -12.38 -22.67 15.46
CA ALA A 532 -12.81 -22.99 14.09
C ALA A 532 -11.99 -22.31 12.98
N MET A 533 -11.21 -21.27 13.28
CA MET A 533 -10.30 -20.66 12.31
C MET A 533 -9.23 -19.81 13.00
N SER A 534 -7.96 -19.99 12.66
CA SER A 534 -6.87 -19.06 13.01
C SER A 534 -6.50 -18.22 11.80
N PHE A 535 -6.35 -16.90 11.95
CA PHE A 535 -5.99 -16.02 10.84
C PHE A 535 -5.29 -14.75 11.36
N ASP A 536 -4.89 -13.87 10.45
CA ASP A 536 -4.39 -12.53 10.78
C ASP A 536 -5.36 -11.44 10.28
N ASN A 537 -5.47 -10.37 11.04
CA ASN A 537 -6.20 -9.15 10.67
C ASN A 537 -5.28 -7.93 10.78
N ASP A 538 -5.82 -6.75 10.48
CA ASP A 538 -5.16 -5.45 10.67
C ASP A 538 -4.56 -5.26 12.08
N LEU A 539 -5.24 -5.67 13.15
CA LEU A 539 -4.72 -5.58 14.52
C LEU A 539 -3.52 -6.50 14.76
N SER A 540 -3.59 -7.79 14.40
CA SER A 540 -2.43 -8.69 14.60
C SER A 540 -1.26 -8.34 13.69
N ILE A 541 -1.53 -7.84 12.48
CA ILE A 541 -0.51 -7.28 11.58
C ILE A 541 0.20 -6.08 12.22
N PHE A 542 -0.56 -5.16 12.82
CA PHE A 542 0.01 -4.03 13.54
C PHE A 542 0.93 -4.48 14.68
N LEU A 543 0.49 -5.45 15.49
CA LEU A 543 1.28 -5.98 16.60
C LEU A 543 2.56 -6.70 16.10
N LYS A 544 2.46 -7.45 15.00
CA LYS A 544 3.63 -8.07 14.33
C LYS A 544 4.59 -7.03 13.75
N ALA A 545 4.08 -5.94 13.18
CA ALA A 545 4.92 -4.84 12.69
C ALA A 545 5.56 -4.05 13.84
N LYS A 546 4.85 -3.81 14.95
CA LYS A 546 5.44 -3.25 16.18
C LYS A 546 6.57 -4.16 16.68
N TYR A 547 6.41 -5.48 16.57
CA TYR A 547 7.46 -6.45 16.91
C TYR A 547 8.66 -6.35 15.96
N VAL A 548 8.44 -6.19 14.64
CA VAL A 548 9.52 -5.91 13.66
C VAL A 548 10.33 -4.69 14.06
N LEU A 549 9.66 -3.58 14.37
CA LEU A 549 10.29 -2.32 14.74
C LEU A 549 11.06 -2.43 16.06
N GLN A 550 10.45 -3.04 17.09
CA GLN A 550 11.06 -3.18 18.42
C GLN A 550 12.26 -4.13 18.44
N ASN A 551 12.31 -5.13 17.55
CA ASN A 551 13.38 -6.13 17.50
C ASN A 551 14.37 -5.90 16.36
N CYS A 552 14.31 -4.74 15.70
CA CYS A 552 15.23 -4.37 14.63
C CYS A 552 15.26 -5.42 13.50
N LEU A 553 14.09 -5.92 13.10
CA LEU A 553 13.97 -6.90 12.01
C LEU A 553 14.05 -6.22 10.64
N GLY A 554 14.44 -6.98 9.62
CA GLY A 554 14.66 -6.49 8.26
C GLY A 554 13.39 -6.02 7.53
N GLY A 555 12.22 -6.49 7.94
CA GLY A 555 10.96 -6.19 7.26
C GLY A 555 9.82 -7.11 7.65
N ILE A 556 8.74 -6.98 6.91
CA ILE A 556 7.52 -7.78 7.04
C ILE A 556 7.01 -8.15 5.65
N PHE A 557 6.45 -9.35 5.51
CA PHE A 557 5.88 -9.80 4.24
C PHE A 557 4.61 -10.62 4.39
N SER A 558 3.83 -10.70 3.31
CA SER A 558 2.62 -11.51 3.26
C SER A 558 2.75 -12.75 2.36
N TRP A 559 2.09 -13.83 2.78
CA TRP A 559 1.72 -14.95 1.93
C TRP A 559 0.18 -15.05 1.83
N THR A 560 -0.47 -14.70 0.73
CA THR A 560 0.03 -14.05 -0.51
C THR A 560 -0.93 -12.91 -0.89
N SER A 561 -0.47 -11.98 -1.72
CA SER A 561 -1.25 -10.81 -2.15
C SER A 561 -2.62 -11.15 -2.73
N THR A 562 -2.73 -12.26 -3.47
CA THR A 562 -3.96 -12.66 -4.15
C THR A 562 -5.06 -13.19 -3.21
N TYR A 563 -4.77 -13.31 -1.92
CA TYR A 563 -5.76 -13.66 -0.89
C TYR A 563 -6.40 -12.46 -0.19
N ASP A 564 -5.97 -11.25 -0.56
CA ASP A 564 -6.48 -9.96 -0.09
C ASP A 564 -6.62 -9.00 -1.29
N GLN A 565 -7.53 -9.30 -2.21
CA GLN A 565 -7.69 -8.56 -3.48
C GLN A 565 -8.05 -7.08 -3.28
N ALA A 566 -8.58 -6.73 -2.12
CA ALA A 566 -8.89 -5.34 -1.75
C ALA A 566 -7.71 -4.59 -1.09
N ASN A 567 -6.54 -5.23 -0.94
CA ASN A 567 -5.35 -4.70 -0.26
C ASN A 567 -5.63 -4.19 1.17
N ILE A 568 -6.56 -4.81 1.89
CA ILE A 568 -6.91 -4.39 3.25
C ILE A 568 -5.76 -4.72 4.20
N LEU A 569 -5.30 -5.96 4.18
CA LEU A 569 -4.15 -6.42 4.96
C LEU A 569 -2.84 -5.89 4.37
N GLY A 570 -2.75 -5.77 3.04
CA GLY A 570 -1.62 -5.12 2.37
C GLY A 570 -1.37 -3.68 2.83
N ARG A 571 -2.43 -2.86 2.87
CA ARG A 571 -2.39 -1.49 3.42
C ARG A 571 -2.03 -1.49 4.90
N ALA A 572 -2.65 -2.36 5.70
CA ALA A 572 -2.37 -2.46 7.14
C ALA A 572 -0.88 -2.74 7.40
N MET A 573 -0.30 -3.66 6.65
CA MET A 573 1.12 -4.01 6.75
C MET A 573 2.04 -2.83 6.40
N TYR A 574 1.69 -2.07 5.35
CA TYR A 574 2.43 -0.87 4.98
C TYR A 574 2.35 0.23 6.04
N LEU A 575 1.15 0.55 6.51
CA LEU A 575 0.94 1.62 7.49
C LEU A 575 1.57 1.27 8.83
N ALA A 576 1.52 0.00 9.25
CA ALA A 576 2.10 -0.39 10.53
C ALA A 576 3.63 -0.19 10.57
N ILE A 577 4.32 -0.29 9.43
CA ILE A 577 5.78 -0.04 9.32
C ILE A 577 6.11 1.43 9.04
N ASN A 578 5.31 2.11 8.21
CA ASN A 578 5.67 3.41 7.66
C ASN A 578 4.91 4.60 8.29
N ASP A 579 3.78 4.34 8.94
CA ASP A 579 2.91 5.35 9.58
C ASP A 579 2.28 4.81 10.88
N THR A 580 3.13 4.21 11.73
CA THR A 580 2.72 3.41 12.90
C THR A 580 1.75 4.14 13.83
N ASN A 581 2.03 5.39 14.21
CA ASN A 581 1.21 6.11 15.19
C ASN A 581 -0.20 6.42 14.67
N ASN A 582 -0.31 6.90 13.42
CA ASN A 582 -1.62 7.17 12.82
C ASN A 582 -2.44 5.89 12.66
N PHE A 583 -1.77 4.78 12.34
CA PHE A 583 -2.45 3.49 12.21
C PHE A 583 -2.85 2.89 13.57
N GLU A 584 -2.06 3.13 14.63
CA GLU A 584 -2.44 2.78 16.01
C GLU A 584 -3.71 3.52 16.44
N ASP A 585 -3.83 4.81 16.10
CA ASP A 585 -5.04 5.60 16.34
C ASP A 585 -6.25 5.04 15.54
N GLU A 586 -6.07 4.70 14.25
CA GLU A 586 -7.11 4.07 13.41
C GLU A 586 -7.60 2.75 14.03
N LEU A 587 -6.68 1.93 14.56
CA LEU A 587 -7.01 0.68 15.23
C LEU A 587 -7.67 0.91 16.58
N ALA A 588 -7.26 1.95 17.32
CA ALA A 588 -7.84 2.28 18.61
C ALA A 588 -9.33 2.65 18.49
N ASP A 589 -9.71 3.31 17.39
CA ASP A 589 -11.11 3.63 17.09
C ASP A 589 -11.96 2.38 16.79
N ILE A 590 -11.36 1.32 16.23
CA ILE A 590 -12.06 0.09 15.83
C ILE A 590 -12.11 -0.92 16.98
N TYR A 591 -10.98 -1.14 17.64
CA TYR A 591 -10.77 -2.23 18.60
C TYR A 591 -10.72 -1.76 20.06
N GLY A 592 -10.74 -0.46 20.32
CA GLY A 592 -10.41 0.11 21.63
C GLY A 592 -8.91 0.10 21.88
N SER A 593 -8.48 0.12 23.15
CA SER A 593 -7.05 0.16 23.48
C SER A 593 -6.26 -0.95 22.78
N VAL A 594 -5.29 -0.57 21.94
CA VAL A 594 -4.38 -1.51 21.29
C VAL A 594 -3.49 -2.17 22.36
N PRO A 595 -3.31 -3.51 22.36
CA PRO A 595 -2.44 -4.16 23.30
C PRO A 595 -0.97 -3.75 23.14
N ASP A 596 -0.27 -3.59 24.26
CA ASP A 596 1.19 -3.49 24.22
C ASP A 596 1.83 -4.85 24.01
N LEU A 597 3.02 -4.83 23.39
CA LEU A 597 3.84 -6.02 23.29
C LEU A 597 4.43 -6.35 24.67
N PRO A 598 4.37 -7.61 25.13
CA PRO A 598 5.13 -8.04 26.29
C PRO A 598 6.63 -7.91 26.01
N GLU A 599 7.45 -7.81 27.06
CA GLU A 599 8.91 -7.94 26.94
C GLU A 599 9.24 -9.32 26.35
N GLY A 600 9.51 -9.36 25.04
CA GLY A 600 9.77 -10.58 24.29
C GLY A 600 11.13 -11.20 24.64
N ASN A 601 11.36 -12.43 24.21
CA ASN A 601 12.63 -13.12 24.48
C ASN A 601 13.81 -12.47 23.75
N VAL A 602 13.55 -11.85 22.60
CA VAL A 602 14.57 -11.18 21.78
C VAL A 602 15.18 -9.97 22.50
N GLN A 603 14.38 -9.18 23.22
CA GLN A 603 14.86 -7.99 23.95
C GLN A 603 15.80 -8.32 25.12
N LYS A 604 15.84 -9.57 25.59
CA LYS A 604 16.77 -10.01 26.65
C LYS A 604 18.17 -10.33 26.14
N ASN A 605 18.33 -10.51 24.82
CA ASN A 605 19.55 -11.02 24.18
C ASN A 605 20.21 -10.01 23.21
N ILE A 606 19.60 -8.83 23.02
CA ILE A 606 20.19 -7.65 22.34
C ILE A 606 20.68 -6.70 23.43
#